data_AF-A0A356SE20-F1
#
_entry.id   AF-A0A356SE20-F1
#
_cell.length_a   1.000
_cell.length_b   1.000
_cell.length_c   1.000
_cell.angle_alpha   90.00
_cell.angle_beta   90.00
_cell.angle_gamma   90.00
#
_symmetry.space_group_name_H-M   'P 1'
#
loop_
_entity.id
_entity.type
_entity.pdbx_description
1 polymer ?
#
loop_
_entity_poly.entity_id
_entity_poly.type
_entity_poly.pdbx_seq_one_letter_code
_entity_poly.pdbx_strand_id
1 'polypeptide(L)'
;PGGSVTAGLSIYDTMQFIKPEVSTMCVGQAASMGAFLLSGGAKGKRLILPNARTMIHQPSGGAQGQASDIEIQAKEILFLRERLNRMLS
;
A
#
# COMPACT_ATOMS: atom_id res chain seq x y z
N PRO A 1 8.19 -2.01 8.55
CA PRO A 1 8.61 -1.14 7.43
C PRO A 1 7.50 -0.87 6.41
N GLY A 2 6.69 -1.90 6.10
CA GLY A 2 5.30 -1.74 5.65
C GLY A 2 4.33 -2.09 6.78
N GLY A 3 3.21 -2.73 6.44
CA GLY A 3 2.23 -3.21 7.40
C GLY A 3 1.08 -3.96 6.74
N SER A 4 -0.04 -4.10 7.45
CA SER A 4 -1.27 -4.66 6.91
C SER A 4 -1.77 -3.85 5.71
N VAL A 5 -2.16 -4.54 4.65
CA VAL A 5 -2.73 -3.93 3.43
C VAL A 5 -4.00 -3.14 3.77
N THR A 6 -4.92 -3.73 4.54
CA THR A 6 -6.19 -3.09 4.89
C THR A 6 -5.99 -1.83 5.73
N ALA A 7 -5.09 -1.89 6.71
CA ALA A 7 -4.74 -0.71 7.51
C ALA A 7 -4.11 0.40 6.66
N GLY A 8 -3.24 0.05 5.72
CA GLY A 8 -2.66 1.01 4.79
C GLY A 8 -3.71 1.62 3.85
N LEU A 9 -4.68 0.83 3.38
CA LEU A 9 -5.80 1.33 2.58
C LEU A 9 -6.68 2.28 3.39
N SER A 10 -6.94 2.02 4.68
CA SER A 10 -7.68 2.96 5.53
C SER A 10 -6.98 4.32 5.66
N ILE A 11 -5.65 4.32 5.80
CA ILE A 11 -4.87 5.57 5.82
C ILE A 11 -4.94 6.26 4.45
N TYR A 12 -4.76 5.51 3.37
CA TYR A 12 -4.83 6.04 2.01
C TYR A 12 -6.20 6.69 1.73
N ASP A 13 -7.29 5.99 2.03
CA ASP A 13 -8.65 6.49 1.81
C ASP A 13 -8.89 7.75 2.64
N THR A 14 -8.36 7.82 3.87
CA THR A 14 -8.40 9.04 4.67
C THR A 14 -7.64 10.19 3.98
N MET A 15 -6.44 9.93 3.44
CA MET A 15 -5.66 10.93 2.71
C MET A 15 -6.42 11.46 1.49
N GLN A 16 -7.19 10.62 0.80
CA GLN A 16 -7.99 11.03 -0.37
C GLN A 16 -9.32 11.70 0.02
N PHE A 17 -9.89 11.33 1.16
CA PHE A 17 -11.20 11.81 1.61
C PHE A 17 -11.15 13.22 2.18
N ILE A 18 -10.08 13.55 2.90
CA ILE A 18 -9.95 14.86 3.54
C ILE A 18 -9.73 15.97 2.51
N LYS A 19 -10.23 17.18 2.82
CA LYS A 19 -10.12 18.34 1.93
C LYS A 19 -8.69 18.83 1.65
N PRO A 20 -7.75 18.90 2.64
CA PRO A 20 -6.42 19.43 2.36
C PRO A 20 -5.58 18.45 1.55
N GLU A 21 -4.75 18.98 0.64
CA GLU A 21 -3.76 18.17 -0.08
C GLU A 21 -2.72 17.59 0.88
N VAL A 22 -2.55 16.26 0.85
CA VAL A 22 -1.58 15.58 1.70
C VAL A 22 -0.19 15.62 1.07
N SER A 23 0.78 16.21 1.78
CA SER A 23 2.20 16.11 1.45
C SER A 23 2.80 14.87 2.10
N THR A 24 3.64 14.16 1.36
CA THR A 24 4.31 12.94 1.84
C THR A 24 5.82 13.10 1.72
N MET A 25 6.54 12.61 2.73
CA MET A 25 8.00 12.70 2.79
C MET A 25 8.57 11.34 3.22
N CYS A 26 9.46 10.79 2.41
CA CYS A 26 10.20 9.59 2.77
C CYS A 26 11.54 9.94 3.42
N VAL A 27 11.66 9.60 4.71
CA VAL A 27 12.90 9.70 5.49
C VAL A 27 13.38 8.28 5.81
N GLY A 28 14.59 7.93 5.37
CA GLY A 28 15.16 6.59 5.56
C GLY A 28 14.53 5.54 4.63
N GLN A 29 13.31 5.08 4.90
CA GLN A 29 12.67 4.03 4.10
C GLN A 29 11.14 4.11 4.08
N ALA A 30 10.56 3.95 2.88
CA ALA A 30 9.14 3.68 2.67
C ALA A 30 9.01 2.36 1.90
N ALA A 31 8.55 1.29 2.55
CA ALA A 31 8.49 -0.03 1.94
C ALA A 31 7.10 -0.65 2.02
N SER A 32 6.73 -1.45 1.02
CA SER A 32 5.42 -2.09 0.91
C SER A 32 4.30 -1.03 1.04
N MET A 33 3.34 -1.19 1.95
CA MET A 33 2.31 -0.16 2.20
C MET A 33 2.88 1.23 2.57
N GLY A 34 4.09 1.33 3.12
CA GLY A 34 4.74 2.62 3.31
C GLY A 34 5.08 3.31 1.99
N ALA A 35 5.56 2.56 0.99
CA ALA A 35 5.81 3.08 -0.35
C ALA A 35 4.50 3.47 -1.06
N PHE A 36 3.44 2.68 -0.85
CA PHE A 36 2.10 2.96 -1.37
C PHE A 36 1.55 4.29 -0.81
N LEU A 37 1.64 4.50 0.50
CA LEU A 37 1.21 5.74 1.13
C LEU A 37 2.05 6.95 0.66
N LEU A 38 3.37 6.77 0.51
CA LEU A 38 4.22 7.79 -0.09
C LEU A 38 3.74 8.18 -1.50
N SER A 39 3.36 7.21 -2.34
CA SER A 39 2.84 7.51 -3.69
C SER A 39 1.47 8.17 -3.68
N GLY A 40 0.68 8.00 -2.61
CA GLY A 40 -0.68 8.52 -2.46
C GLY A 40 -0.77 10.00 -2.03
N GLY A 41 0.36 10.66 -1.76
CA GLY A 41 0.38 12.10 -1.57
C GLY A 41 -0.01 12.89 -2.82
N ALA A 42 -0.43 14.14 -2.66
CA ALA A 42 -0.80 15.02 -3.76
C ALA A 42 0.35 15.15 -4.79
N LYS A 43 0.00 15.21 -6.08
CA LYS A 43 0.97 15.33 -7.16
C LYS A 43 1.84 16.58 -6.96
N GLY A 44 3.17 16.41 -7.05
CA GLY A 44 4.14 17.48 -6.78
C GLY A 44 4.49 17.67 -5.29
N LYS A 45 3.79 16.99 -4.36
CA LYS A 45 4.05 17.02 -2.91
C LYS A 45 4.51 15.66 -2.36
N ARG A 46 5.16 14.86 -3.20
CA ARG A 46 5.70 13.54 -2.83
C ARG A 46 7.22 13.64 -2.85
N LEU A 47 7.82 13.64 -1.68
CA LEU A 47 9.23 14.00 -1.48
C LEU A 47 10.00 12.81 -0.92
N ILE A 48 11.28 12.74 -1.26
CA ILE A 48 12.19 11.71 -0.78
C ILE A 48 13.56 12.33 -0.54
N LEU A 49 14.20 11.99 0.59
CA LEU A 49 15.56 12.44 0.87
C LEU A 49 16.60 11.68 0.01
N PRO A 50 17.79 12.26 -0.26
CA PRO A 50 18.78 11.65 -1.16
C PRO A 50 19.25 10.24 -0.80
N ASN A 51 19.25 9.90 0.50
CA ASN A 51 19.69 8.59 1.00
C ASN A 51 18.52 7.67 1.39
N ALA A 52 17.28 8.11 1.16
CA ALA A 52 16.12 7.30 1.47
C ALA A 52 15.86 6.29 0.35
N ARG A 53 15.25 5.15 0.70
CA ARG A 53 14.93 4.08 -0.24
C ARG A 53 13.44 3.74 -0.24
N THR A 54 12.92 3.42 -1.42
CA THR A 54 11.59 2.83 -1.57
C THR A 54 11.72 1.35 -1.91
N MET A 55 10.72 0.57 -1.52
CA MET A 55 10.62 -0.83 -1.92
C MET A 55 9.16 -1.20 -2.12
N ILE A 56 8.82 -1.77 -3.26
CA ILE A 56 7.50 -2.30 -3.58
C ILE A 56 7.61 -3.81 -3.76
N HIS A 57 6.61 -4.54 -3.26
CA HIS A 57 6.47 -5.97 -3.49
C HIS A 57 4.98 -6.33 -3.46
N GLN A 58 4.63 -7.43 -4.11
CA GLN A 58 3.27 -7.95 -4.09
C GLN A 58 2.84 -8.30 -2.65
N PRO A 59 1.55 -8.15 -2.31
CA PRO A 59 1.04 -8.53 -0.99
C PRO A 59 1.30 -10.03 -0.74
N SER A 60 1.65 -10.34 0.50
CA SER A 60 1.86 -11.70 0.98
C SER A 60 0.81 -12.05 2.02
N GLY A 61 0.32 -13.29 1.99
CA GLY A 61 -0.62 -13.81 2.98
C GLY A 61 -0.47 -15.32 3.11
N GLY A 62 -1.19 -15.91 4.06
CA GLY A 62 -1.29 -17.35 4.26
C GLY A 62 -2.75 -17.77 4.32
N ALA A 63 -3.03 -19.02 3.97
CA ALA A 63 -4.36 -19.60 4.04
C ALA A 63 -4.29 -20.98 4.71
N GLN A 64 -5.28 -21.29 5.54
CA GLN A 64 -5.44 -22.57 6.22
C GLN A 64 -6.94 -22.81 6.44
N GLY A 65 -7.41 -24.05 6.29
CA GLY A 65 -8.82 -24.38 6.46
C GLY A 65 -9.29 -25.42 5.44
N GLN A 66 -10.60 -25.45 5.18
CA GLN A 66 -11.16 -26.29 4.12
C GLN A 66 -10.67 -25.81 2.75
N ALA A 67 -10.76 -26.68 1.73
CA ALA A 67 -10.35 -26.33 0.37
C ALA A 67 -11.04 -25.05 -0.14
N SER A 68 -12.33 -24.85 0.20
CA SER A 68 -13.09 -23.63 -0.10
C SER A 68 -12.53 -22.39 0.59
N ASP A 69 -12.14 -22.49 1.86
CA ASP A 69 -11.56 -21.36 2.60
C ASP A 69 -10.22 -20.93 2.00
N ILE A 70 -9.39 -21.92 1.64
CA ILE A 70 -8.10 -21.69 0.97
C ILE A 70 -8.33 -21.00 -0.38
N GLU A 71 -9.29 -21.47 -1.17
CA GLU A 71 -9.63 -20.86 -2.45
C GLU A 71 -10.10 -19.41 -2.29
N ILE A 72 -10.98 -19.12 -1.32
CA ILE A 72 -11.49 -17.77 -1.04
C ILE A 72 -10.34 -16.83 -0.66
N GLN A 73 -9.46 -17.25 0.25
CA GLN A 73 -8.33 -16.43 0.68
C GLN A 73 -7.33 -16.20 -0.47
N ALA A 74 -7.07 -17.21 -1.30
CA ALA A 74 -6.22 -17.05 -2.47
C ALA A 74 -6.80 -16.03 -3.47
N LYS A 75 -8.12 -16.08 -3.73
CA LYS A 75 -8.80 -15.09 -4.57
C LYS A 75 -8.71 -13.68 -4.00
N GLU A 76 -8.85 -13.51 -2.69
CA GLU A 76 -8.72 -12.21 -2.04
C GLU A 76 -7.31 -11.63 -2.17
N ILE A 77 -6.27 -12.45 -1.99
CA ILE A 77 -4.88 -12.01 -2.18
C ILE A 77 -4.64 -11.53 -3.63
N LEU A 78 -5.17 -12.26 -4.61
CA LEU A 78 -5.08 -11.89 -6.02
C LEU A 78 -5.82 -10.59 -6.32
N PHE A 79 -7.03 -10.43 -5.78
CA PHE A 79 -7.82 -9.21 -5.89
C PHE A 79 -7.07 -8.01 -5.30
N LEU A 80 -6.53 -8.12 -4.08
CA LEU A 80 -5.77 -7.06 -3.43
C LEU A 80 -4.51 -6.70 -4.23
N ARG A 81 -3.77 -7.70 -4.73
CA ARG A 81 -2.60 -7.47 -5.59
C ARG A 81 -2.98 -6.66 -6.81
N GLU A 82 -4.03 -7.05 -7.51
CA GLU A 82 -4.47 -6.36 -8.73
C GLU A 82 -4.92 -4.94 -8.42
N ARG A 83 -5.72 -4.75 -7.38
CA ARG A 83 -6.20 -3.43 -6.94
C ARG A 83 -5.04 -2.49 -6.60
N LEU A 84 -4.08 -2.94 -5.79
CA LEU A 84 -2.91 -2.14 -5.42
C LEU A 84 -2.06 -1.76 -6.65
N ASN A 85 -1.87 -2.70 -7.58
CA ASN A 85 -1.12 -2.42 -8.81
C ASN A 85 -1.80 -1.35 -9.67
N ARG A 86 -3.13 -1.40 -9.83
CA ARG A 86 -3.89 -0.39 -10.59
C ARG A 86 -3.83 1.00 -9.95
N MET A 87 -3.76 1.06 -8.62
CA MET A 87 -3.65 2.34 -7.89
C MET A 87 -2.24 2.95 -7.98
N LEU A 88 -1.21 2.13 -8.25
CA LEU A 88 0.18 2.56 -8.36
C LEU A 88 0.62 2.92 -9.79
N SER A 89 -0.07 2.41 -10.82
CA SER A 89 0.16 2.71 -12.24
C SER A 89 -0.34 4.09 -12.63
#